data_AF-A0A6M3JHK5-F1
#
_entry.id   AF-A0A6M3JHK5-F1
#
_cell.length_a   1.000
_cell.length_b   1.000
_cell.length_c   1.000
_cell.angle_alpha   90.00
_cell.angle_beta   90.00
_cell.angle_gamma   90.00
#
_symmetry.space_group_name_H-M   'P 1'
#
loop_
_entity.id
_entity.type
_entity.pdbx_description
1 polymer ?
#
loop_
_entity_poly.entity_id
_entity_poly.type
_entity_poly.pdbx_seq_one_letter_code
_entity_poly.pdbx_strand_id
1 'polypeptide(L)'
;MTELKQRSNLWRRLRIGDITASRFGDVLTTSLAKGVFAVDGERGGWRVITNGEVISGDYTRKADADEKRAELAAEWRKTHWSQTAESYLDEKLSEWINGQPADVWKADAVEWGTANEPYAFEAALPVIQERFGQSLSTPVDECAYIHHATEPYIGCSPDGIIGDDGLLELKCPYSGAKWIRAKRAFDRGEWTVPAENLAQVQGSLWVADRSWYAFCYFDPRVRASGLDPLLMIKVERDDDYINNVLAPRVCAFRDYLVTTYHAMIGGKAPF
;
A
#
# COMPACT_ATOMS: atom_id res chain seq x y z
N MET A 1 -21.12 3.12 24.12
CA MET A 1 -20.86 3.10 22.67
C MET A 1 -20.20 1.78 22.34
N THR A 2 -20.50 1.19 21.18
CA THR A 2 -19.85 -0.06 20.74
C THR A 2 -18.44 0.27 20.28
N GLU A 3 -17.42 -0.31 20.93
CA GLU A 3 -16.00 -0.16 20.56
C GLU A 3 -15.79 -0.54 19.08
N LEU A 4 -15.16 0.34 18.30
CA LEU A 4 -14.87 0.06 16.89
C LEU A 4 -13.69 -0.92 16.83
N LYS A 5 -13.92 -2.07 16.20
CA LYS A 5 -12.90 -3.10 16.00
C LYS A 5 -12.71 -3.37 14.53
N GLN A 6 -11.49 -3.69 14.13
CA GLN A 6 -11.22 -4.19 12.79
C GLN A 6 -12.10 -5.41 12.49
N ARG A 7 -12.51 -5.54 11.22
CA ARG A 7 -13.42 -6.60 10.74
C ARG A 7 -14.83 -6.56 11.33
N SER A 8 -15.20 -5.56 12.14
CA SER A 8 -16.59 -5.31 12.52
C SER A 8 -17.40 -4.73 11.34
N ASN A 9 -18.73 -4.78 11.43
CA ASN A 9 -19.60 -4.17 10.40
C ASN A 9 -19.43 -2.66 10.33
N LEU A 10 -19.22 -1.99 11.48
CA LEU A 10 -18.97 -0.56 11.51
C LEU A 10 -17.65 -0.21 10.82
N TRP A 11 -16.59 -0.98 11.09
CA TRP A 11 -15.29 -0.82 10.43
C TRP A 11 -15.36 -1.01 8.91
N ARG A 12 -16.13 -1.99 8.42
CA ARG A 12 -16.33 -2.16 6.97
C ARG A 12 -17.05 -0.96 6.36
N ARG A 13 -18.04 -0.40 7.07
CA ARG A 13 -18.80 0.78 6.60
C ARG A 13 -17.96 2.05 6.55
N LEU A 14 -17.08 2.26 7.53
CA LEU A 14 -16.18 3.43 7.55
C LEU A 14 -15.17 3.45 6.41
N ARG A 15 -14.96 2.31 5.74
CA ARG A 15 -14.01 2.15 4.63
C ARG A 15 -14.66 2.25 3.26
N ILE A 16 -15.97 2.48 3.18
CA ILE A 16 -16.72 2.51 1.92
C ILE A 16 -16.19 3.67 1.07
N GLY A 17 -15.65 3.32 -0.10
CA GLY A 17 -15.08 4.24 -1.08
C GLY A 17 -13.76 4.90 -0.69
N ASP A 18 -13.28 4.69 0.54
CA ASP A 18 -11.95 5.14 0.93
C ASP A 18 -10.87 4.29 0.25
N ILE A 19 -9.84 4.97 -0.24
CA ILE A 19 -8.62 4.38 -0.78
C ILE A 19 -7.77 3.94 0.40
N THR A 20 -7.59 2.63 0.55
CA THR A 20 -6.93 2.07 1.75
C THR A 20 -5.50 1.64 1.47
N ALA A 21 -4.60 1.83 2.44
CA ALA A 21 -3.16 1.55 2.29
C ALA A 21 -2.84 0.15 1.72
N SER A 22 -3.63 -0.88 2.08
CA SER A 22 -3.47 -2.25 1.55
C SER A 22 -3.65 -2.38 0.03
N ARG A 23 -4.20 -1.36 -0.62
CA ARG A 23 -4.46 -1.31 -2.07
C ARG A 23 -3.69 -0.17 -2.77
N PHE A 24 -2.84 0.58 -2.07
CA PHE A 24 -2.01 1.62 -2.72
C PHE A 24 -1.12 1.02 -3.82
N GLY A 25 -0.67 -0.24 -3.69
CA GLY A 25 0.06 -0.94 -4.74
C GLY A 25 -0.69 -1.01 -6.09
N ASP A 26 -2.02 -1.16 -6.06
CA ASP A 26 -2.85 -1.18 -7.28
C ASP A 26 -2.82 0.18 -7.98
N VAL A 27 -2.91 1.25 -7.20
CA VAL A 27 -2.83 2.64 -7.67
C VAL A 27 -1.45 2.96 -8.24
N LEU A 28 -0.39 2.43 -7.62
CA LEU A 28 0.99 2.60 -8.08
C LEU A 28 1.32 1.72 -9.29
N THR A 29 0.49 0.75 -9.65
CA THR A 29 0.76 -0.15 -10.77
C THR A 29 0.79 0.65 -12.08
N THR A 30 1.94 0.69 -12.75
CA THR A 30 2.10 1.42 -14.01
C THR A 30 2.03 0.47 -15.20
N SER A 31 1.17 0.76 -16.16
CA SER A 31 1.35 0.27 -17.53
C SER A 31 2.09 1.34 -18.33
N LEU A 32 3.42 1.39 -18.21
CA LEU A 32 4.19 2.09 -19.23
C LEU A 32 4.08 1.26 -20.51
N ALA A 33 3.24 1.68 -21.47
CA ALA A 33 3.27 1.03 -22.77
C ALA A 33 4.70 1.20 -23.33
N LYS A 34 5.29 0.10 -23.81
CA LYS A 34 6.71 -0.02 -24.20
C LYS A 34 7.21 0.99 -25.27
N GLY A 35 6.36 1.90 -25.75
CA GLY A 35 6.69 2.98 -26.69
C GLY A 35 6.44 4.41 -26.20
N VAL A 36 5.92 4.62 -24.99
CA VAL A 36 5.53 5.97 -24.53
C VAL A 36 6.75 6.86 -24.24
N PHE A 37 7.83 6.26 -23.77
CA PHE A 37 9.07 6.97 -23.45
C PHE A 37 10.25 6.23 -24.10
N ALA A 38 10.66 6.62 -25.30
CA ALA A 38 11.72 5.99 -26.07
C ALA A 38 12.85 6.99 -26.36
N VAL A 39 14.07 6.68 -25.91
CA VAL A 39 15.27 7.45 -26.25
C VAL A 39 15.85 6.87 -27.54
N ASP A 40 16.14 7.72 -28.52
CA ASP A 40 16.63 7.29 -29.82
C ASP A 40 18.07 7.79 -30.04
N GLY A 41 19.03 6.87 -30.08
CA GLY A 41 20.36 7.08 -30.66
C GLY A 41 21.44 7.79 -29.83
N GLU A 42 22.69 7.65 -30.31
CA GLU A 42 23.96 7.90 -29.61
C GLU A 42 24.44 9.38 -29.57
N ARG A 43 23.68 10.34 -30.15
CA ARG A 43 23.95 11.78 -30.04
C ARG A 43 22.66 12.61 -30.01
N GLY A 44 22.33 13.11 -28.82
CA GLY A 44 21.94 14.51 -28.60
C GLY A 44 20.47 14.89 -28.49
N GLY A 45 19.51 13.97 -28.51
CA GLY A 45 18.08 14.34 -28.38
C GLY A 45 17.20 13.25 -27.77
N TRP A 46 16.17 13.66 -27.02
CA TRP A 46 15.17 12.78 -26.43
C TRP A 46 13.83 12.94 -27.16
N ARG A 47 13.05 11.85 -27.20
CA ARG A 47 11.67 11.85 -27.70
C ARG A 47 10.76 11.13 -26.70
N VAL A 48 9.60 11.69 -26.46
CA VAL A 48 8.53 11.12 -25.65
C VAL A 48 7.28 11.09 -26.50
N ILE A 49 6.65 9.92 -26.61
CA ILE A 49 5.44 9.72 -27.41
C ILE A 49 4.28 9.50 -26.46
N THR A 50 3.46 10.52 -26.21
CA THR A 50 2.28 10.39 -25.34
C THR A 50 1.01 10.53 -26.18
N ASN A 51 0.11 9.54 -26.16
CA ASN A 51 -1.20 9.62 -26.83
C ASN A 51 -1.13 10.04 -28.32
N GLY A 52 -0.06 9.66 -29.02
CA GLY A 52 0.16 10.02 -30.43
C GLY A 52 0.84 11.37 -30.66
N GLU A 53 1.04 12.17 -29.62
CA GLU A 53 1.85 13.40 -29.66
C GLU A 53 3.32 13.08 -29.39
N VAL A 54 4.21 13.73 -30.14
CA VAL A 54 5.67 13.57 -30.01
C VAL A 54 6.22 14.84 -29.37
N ILE A 55 6.74 14.72 -28.15
CA ILE A 55 7.50 15.76 -27.46
C ILE A 55 8.98 15.42 -27.61
N SER A 56 9.80 16.37 -28.07
CA SER A 56 11.22 16.15 -28.30
C SER A 56 12.06 17.33 -27.85
N GLY A 57 13.32 17.07 -27.46
CA GLY A 57 14.28 18.12 -27.14
C GLY A 57 15.71 17.63 -27.23
N ASP A 58 16.66 18.56 -27.29
CA ASP A 58 18.09 18.24 -27.34
C ASP A 58 18.68 18.10 -25.93
N TYR A 59 19.73 17.29 -25.78
CA TYR A 59 20.48 17.17 -24.52
C TYR A 59 21.98 17.04 -24.74
N THR A 60 22.76 17.58 -23.82
CA THR A 60 24.22 17.47 -23.81
C THR A 60 24.73 16.29 -22.98
N ARG A 61 23.99 15.87 -21.94
CA ARG A 61 24.32 14.70 -21.11
C ARG A 61 23.11 13.79 -20.99
N LYS A 62 23.35 12.47 -21.02
CA LYS A 62 22.30 11.45 -20.87
C LYS A 62 21.51 11.60 -19.58
N ALA A 63 22.16 12.00 -18.48
CA ALA A 63 21.49 12.25 -17.20
C ALA A 63 20.37 13.30 -17.32
N ASP A 64 20.59 14.36 -18.10
CA ASP A 64 19.60 15.42 -18.32
C ASP A 64 18.35 14.87 -19.06
N ALA A 65 18.55 13.92 -19.98
CA ALA A 65 17.46 13.24 -20.68
C ALA A 65 16.71 12.24 -19.78
N ASP A 66 17.43 11.52 -18.92
CA ASP A 66 16.82 10.58 -17.96
C ASP A 66 15.99 11.33 -16.90
N GLU A 67 16.47 12.48 -16.42
CA GLU A 67 15.73 13.38 -15.53
C GLU A 67 14.47 13.92 -16.21
N LYS A 68 14.58 14.44 -17.45
CA LYS A 68 13.42 14.95 -18.18
C LYS A 68 12.39 13.85 -18.48
N ARG A 69 12.85 12.64 -18.77
CA ARG A 69 11.99 11.46 -18.94
C ARG A 69 11.26 11.12 -17.65
N ALA A 70 11.95 11.17 -16.50
CA ALA A 70 11.33 10.91 -15.20
C ALA A 70 10.25 11.95 -14.88
N GLU A 71 10.53 13.24 -15.12
CA GLU A 71 9.57 14.34 -14.97
C GLU A 71 8.31 14.14 -15.83
N LEU A 72 8.48 13.92 -17.15
CA LEU A 72 7.35 13.71 -18.05
C LEU A 72 6.55 12.45 -17.72
N ALA A 73 7.24 11.39 -17.30
CA ALA A 73 6.57 10.17 -16.86
C ALA A 73 5.85 10.35 -15.52
N ALA A 74 6.31 11.24 -14.64
CA ALA A 74 5.59 11.60 -13.42
C ALA A 74 4.30 12.36 -13.75
N GLU A 75 4.36 13.37 -14.61
CA GLU A 75 3.17 14.13 -15.05
C GLU A 75 2.17 13.24 -15.80
N TRP A 76 2.63 12.43 -16.75
CA TRP A 76 1.76 11.52 -17.51
C TRP A 76 1.01 10.56 -16.60
N ARG A 77 1.72 10.01 -15.59
CA ARG A 77 1.10 9.07 -14.65
C ARG A 77 -0.09 9.69 -13.95
N LYS A 78 -0.03 10.96 -13.51
CA LYS A 78 -1.12 11.61 -12.75
C LYS A 78 -2.50 11.48 -13.41
N THR A 79 -2.57 11.34 -14.74
CA THR A 79 -3.83 11.25 -15.50
C THR A 79 -4.04 9.92 -16.22
N HIS A 80 -3.12 8.96 -16.10
CA HIS A 80 -3.21 7.67 -16.80
C HIS A 80 -3.06 6.50 -15.83
N TRP A 81 -4.02 5.58 -15.87
CA TRP A 81 -4.12 4.47 -14.92
C TRP A 81 -3.93 3.13 -15.63
N SER A 82 -3.34 2.17 -14.91
CA SER A 82 -3.28 0.79 -15.40
C SER A 82 -4.66 0.13 -15.30
N GLN A 83 -4.84 -1.00 -15.98
CA GLN A 83 -6.07 -1.78 -15.84
C GLN A 83 -6.35 -2.19 -14.37
N THR A 84 -5.31 -2.45 -13.59
CA THR A 84 -5.43 -2.75 -12.15
C THR A 84 -5.98 -1.56 -11.37
N ALA A 85 -5.47 -0.35 -11.64
CA ALA A 85 -5.96 0.88 -11.02
C ALA A 85 -7.40 1.22 -11.47
N GLU A 86 -7.75 1.05 -12.75
CA GLU A 86 -9.13 1.25 -13.23
C GLU A 86 -10.10 0.23 -12.61
N SER A 87 -9.68 -1.03 -12.45
CA SER A 87 -10.50 -2.05 -11.77
C SER A 87 -10.74 -1.68 -10.30
N TYR A 88 -9.73 -1.10 -9.65
CA TYR A 88 -9.88 -0.60 -8.28
C TYR A 88 -10.75 0.66 -8.20
N LEU A 89 -10.73 1.52 -9.22
CA LEU A 89 -11.61 2.68 -9.34
C LEU A 89 -13.07 2.21 -9.38
N ASP A 90 -13.38 1.26 -10.27
CA ASP A 90 -14.72 0.69 -10.42
C ASP A 90 -15.23 0.07 -9.11
N GLU A 91 -14.34 -0.60 -8.36
CA GLU A 91 -14.65 -1.11 -7.02
C GLU A 91 -15.08 0.02 -6.07
N LYS A 92 -14.29 1.09 -5.95
CA LYS A 92 -14.60 2.22 -5.05
C LYS A 92 -15.84 3.02 -5.48
N LEU A 93 -16.03 3.21 -6.78
CA LEU A 93 -17.24 3.83 -7.33
C LEU A 93 -18.47 3.01 -7.00
N SER A 94 -18.39 1.68 -7.14
CA SER A 94 -19.48 0.77 -6.76
C SER A 94 -19.85 0.94 -5.28
N GLU A 95 -18.85 0.94 -4.40
CA GLU A 95 -19.03 1.15 -2.95
C GLU A 95 -19.76 2.47 -2.63
N TRP A 96 -19.34 3.60 -3.23
CA TRP A 96 -20.01 4.88 -3.03
C TRP A 96 -21.42 4.95 -3.63
N ILE A 97 -21.68 4.25 -4.75
CA ILE A 97 -22.99 4.25 -5.41
C ILE A 97 -24.00 3.41 -4.62
N ASN A 98 -23.58 2.26 -4.08
CA ASN A 98 -24.48 1.30 -3.44
C ASN A 98 -24.44 1.33 -1.89
N GLY A 99 -23.48 2.04 -1.29
CA GLY A 99 -23.31 2.14 0.16
C GLY A 99 -22.96 0.80 0.83
N GLN A 100 -22.41 -0.15 0.08
CA GLN A 100 -21.96 -1.45 0.56
C GLN A 100 -20.45 -1.59 0.37
N PRO A 101 -19.74 -2.24 1.30
CA PRO A 101 -18.34 -2.59 1.08
C PRO A 101 -18.21 -3.59 -0.07
N ALA A 102 -17.06 -3.61 -0.76
CA ALA A 102 -16.79 -4.58 -1.81
C ALA A 102 -17.01 -6.02 -1.32
N ASP A 103 -17.45 -6.88 -2.24
CA ASP A 103 -17.68 -8.29 -1.96
C ASP A 103 -16.43 -8.95 -1.36
N VAL A 104 -16.62 -9.59 -0.22
CA VAL A 104 -15.54 -10.34 0.43
C VAL A 104 -15.37 -11.65 -0.33
N TRP A 105 -14.44 -11.67 -1.28
CA TRP A 105 -14.02 -12.90 -1.93
C TRP A 105 -13.36 -13.83 -0.91
N LYS A 106 -14.02 -14.96 -0.65
CA LYS A 106 -13.47 -16.02 0.19
C LYS A 106 -12.49 -16.88 -0.62
N ALA A 107 -11.24 -16.46 -0.65
CA ALA A 107 -10.14 -17.29 -1.11
C ALA A 107 -9.46 -17.96 0.09
N ASP A 108 -8.99 -19.21 -0.08
CA ASP A 108 -8.28 -19.98 0.95
C ASP A 108 -7.14 -19.19 1.61
N ALA A 109 -6.44 -18.35 0.83
CA ALA A 109 -5.36 -17.52 1.33
C ALA A 109 -5.83 -16.42 2.30
N VAL A 110 -7.02 -15.85 2.09
CA VAL A 110 -7.63 -14.84 2.97
C VAL A 110 -8.11 -15.48 4.26
N GLU A 111 -8.75 -16.65 4.16
CA GLU A 111 -9.18 -17.42 5.33
C GLU A 111 -7.98 -17.86 6.17
N TRP A 112 -6.92 -18.36 5.53
CA TRP A 112 -5.66 -18.69 6.18
C TRP A 112 -5.04 -17.50 6.90
N GLY A 113 -4.97 -16.33 6.24
CA GLY A 113 -4.45 -15.11 6.84
C GLY A 113 -5.24 -14.72 8.10
N THR A 114 -6.55 -14.64 7.95
CA THR A 114 -7.51 -14.27 9.01
C THR A 114 -7.41 -15.20 10.22
N ALA A 115 -7.34 -16.51 9.99
CA ALA A 115 -7.29 -17.51 11.05
C ALA A 115 -5.96 -17.50 11.83
N ASN A 116 -4.87 -17.08 11.19
CA ASN A 116 -3.53 -17.14 11.78
C ASN A 116 -3.04 -15.82 12.39
N GLU A 117 -3.67 -14.71 12.05
CA GLU A 117 -3.32 -13.38 12.56
C GLU A 117 -3.31 -13.28 14.10
N PRO A 118 -4.26 -13.86 14.87
CA PRO A 118 -4.19 -13.81 16.33
C PRO A 118 -2.92 -14.47 16.89
N TYR A 119 -2.50 -15.61 16.34
CA TYR A 119 -1.28 -16.30 16.75
C TYR A 119 -0.01 -15.53 16.33
N ALA A 120 -0.06 -14.84 15.19
CA ALA A 120 1.03 -13.97 14.75
C ALA A 120 1.18 -12.76 15.68
N PHE A 121 0.06 -12.17 16.11
CA PHE A 121 0.02 -11.07 17.07
C PHE A 121 0.57 -11.49 18.43
N GLU A 122 0.14 -12.64 18.95
CA GLU A 122 0.67 -13.22 20.19
C GLU A 122 2.18 -13.46 20.13
N ALA A 123 2.69 -13.95 19.00
CA ALA A 123 4.12 -14.14 18.79
C ALA A 123 4.91 -12.82 18.74
N ALA A 124 4.29 -11.74 18.25
CA ALA A 124 4.93 -10.43 18.14
C ALA A 124 5.09 -9.73 19.50
N LEU A 125 4.16 -9.91 20.45
CA LEU A 125 4.19 -9.27 21.77
C LEU A 125 5.55 -9.32 22.48
N PRO A 126 6.16 -10.51 22.74
CA PRO A 126 7.45 -10.57 23.43
C PRO A 126 8.59 -9.98 22.60
N VAL A 127 8.55 -10.13 21.26
CA VAL A 127 9.58 -9.62 20.36
C VAL A 127 9.60 -8.09 20.34
N ILE A 128 8.43 -7.46 20.32
CA ILE A 128 8.31 -6.00 20.39
C ILE A 128 8.86 -5.47 21.72
N GLN A 129 8.50 -6.10 22.83
CA GLN A 129 8.98 -5.71 24.15
C GLN A 129 10.50 -5.87 24.29
N GLU A 130 11.06 -6.99 23.80
CA GLU A 130 12.48 -7.30 23.92
C GLU A 130 13.34 -6.44 22.98
N ARG A 131 12.95 -6.31 21.71
CA ARG A 131 13.77 -5.63 20.69
C ARG A 131 13.61 -4.12 20.69
N PHE A 132 12.43 -3.61 21.06
CA PHE A 132 12.10 -2.18 20.95
C PHE A 132 11.77 -1.53 22.28
N GLY A 133 11.58 -2.31 23.37
CA GLY A 133 11.23 -1.76 24.67
C GLY A 133 9.84 -1.10 24.71
N GLN A 134 8.95 -1.47 23.78
CA GLN A 134 7.62 -0.89 23.62
C GLN A 134 6.51 -1.91 23.89
N SER A 135 5.31 -1.44 24.19
CA SER A 135 4.11 -2.27 24.25
C SER A 135 3.43 -2.33 22.89
N LEU A 136 2.91 -3.51 22.54
CA LEU A 136 2.05 -3.71 21.37
C LEU A 136 0.59 -3.85 21.82
N SER A 137 -0.32 -3.15 21.15
CA SER A 137 -1.76 -3.18 21.43
C SER A 137 -2.58 -3.42 20.17
N THR A 138 -3.74 -4.06 20.33
CA THR A 138 -4.71 -4.23 19.25
C THR A 138 -5.36 -2.90 18.91
N PRO A 139 -5.52 -2.54 17.62
CA PRO A 139 -6.13 -1.28 17.24
C PRO A 139 -7.64 -1.30 17.53
N VAL A 140 -8.10 -0.30 18.28
CA VAL A 140 -9.50 -0.05 18.63
C VAL A 140 -9.86 1.40 18.36
N ASP A 141 -11.14 1.71 18.26
CA ASP A 141 -11.65 3.07 18.06
C ASP A 141 -10.95 3.75 16.86
N GLU A 142 -10.41 4.95 17.03
CA GLU A 142 -9.74 5.70 15.96
C GLU A 142 -8.53 4.96 15.36
N CYS A 143 -7.93 4.02 16.10
CA CYS A 143 -6.82 3.19 15.60
C CYS A 143 -7.31 1.98 14.80
N ALA A 144 -8.57 1.55 14.95
CA ALA A 144 -9.12 0.44 14.16
C ALA A 144 -9.21 0.80 12.68
N TYR A 145 -9.55 2.05 12.37
CA TYR A 145 -9.41 2.63 11.04
C TYR A 145 -8.97 4.08 11.15
N ILE A 146 -7.75 4.35 10.69
CA ILE A 146 -7.14 5.68 10.77
C ILE A 146 -7.38 6.36 9.42
N HIS A 147 -8.08 7.49 9.44
CA HIS A 147 -8.20 8.37 8.28
C HIS A 147 -6.98 9.28 8.20
N HIS A 148 -6.55 9.61 6.99
CA HIS A 148 -5.49 10.59 6.80
C HIS A 148 -5.97 11.97 7.28
N ALA A 149 -5.17 12.64 8.10
CA ALA A 149 -5.57 13.87 8.81
C ALA A 149 -6.06 15.00 7.89
N THR A 150 -5.45 15.16 6.72
CA THR A 150 -5.76 16.26 5.77
C THR A 150 -6.23 15.80 4.40
N GLU A 151 -6.22 14.50 4.12
CA GLU A 151 -6.50 13.96 2.79
C GLU A 151 -7.77 13.10 2.84
N PRO A 152 -8.94 13.65 2.47
CA PRO A 152 -10.19 12.91 2.57
C PRO A 152 -10.19 11.67 1.67
N TYR A 153 -10.95 10.67 2.12
CA TYR A 153 -11.13 9.36 1.46
C TYR A 153 -9.87 8.51 1.36
N ILE A 154 -8.89 8.74 2.24
CA ILE A 154 -7.66 7.95 2.31
C ILE A 154 -7.48 7.48 3.75
N GLY A 155 -7.16 6.19 3.94
CA GLY A 155 -7.01 5.64 5.29
C GLY A 155 -6.22 4.33 5.37
N CYS A 156 -5.96 3.87 6.59
CA CYS A 156 -5.23 2.64 6.87
C CYS A 156 -5.79 1.88 8.09
N SER A 157 -5.47 0.59 8.16
CA SER A 157 -5.82 -0.29 9.27
C SER A 157 -4.58 -1.12 9.60
N PRO A 158 -3.66 -0.62 10.45
CA PRO A 158 -2.50 -1.41 10.88
C PRO A 158 -2.96 -2.61 11.72
N ASP A 159 -2.22 -3.72 11.75
CA ASP A 159 -2.62 -4.89 12.57
C ASP A 159 -2.35 -4.69 14.07
N GLY A 160 -1.57 -3.65 14.42
CA GLY A 160 -1.27 -3.29 15.80
C GLY A 160 -0.63 -1.90 15.94
N ILE A 161 -0.76 -1.33 17.13
CA ILE A 161 -0.12 -0.07 17.53
C ILE A 161 1.00 -0.37 18.52
N ILE A 162 2.21 0.11 18.23
CA ILE A 162 3.41 -0.13 19.04
C ILE A 162 3.88 1.18 19.67
N GLY A 163 3.72 1.28 21.00
CA GLY A 163 4.01 2.51 21.72
C GLY A 163 3.30 3.72 21.10
N ASP A 164 3.99 4.85 21.05
CA ASP A 164 3.44 6.10 20.52
C ASP A 164 3.68 6.29 19.02
N ASP A 165 4.62 5.57 18.41
CA ASP A 165 5.19 5.94 17.11
C ASP A 165 5.42 4.76 16.14
N GLY A 166 5.04 3.55 16.56
CA GLY A 166 5.21 2.32 15.79
C GLY A 166 3.89 1.71 15.36
N LEU A 167 3.90 1.01 14.23
CA LEU A 167 2.78 0.20 13.72
C LEU A 167 3.22 -1.25 13.47
N LEU A 168 2.27 -2.18 13.42
CA LEU A 168 2.52 -3.61 13.16
C LEU A 168 1.78 -4.11 11.91
N GLU A 169 2.45 -4.87 11.04
CA GLU A 169 1.87 -5.52 9.86
C GLU A 169 2.19 -7.00 9.95
N LEU A 170 1.15 -7.82 10.02
CA LEU A 170 1.22 -9.26 10.12
C LEU A 170 0.77 -9.86 8.79
N LYS A 171 1.71 -10.53 8.11
CA LYS A 171 1.36 -11.38 6.97
C LYS A 171 1.54 -12.85 7.39
N CYS A 172 0.51 -13.64 7.10
CA CYS A 172 0.57 -15.09 7.20
C CYS A 172 0.51 -15.67 5.78
N PRO A 173 1.63 -15.82 5.04
CA PRO A 173 1.59 -16.31 3.67
C PRO A 173 0.97 -17.70 3.57
N TYR A 174 -0.02 -17.85 2.68
CA TYR A 174 -0.61 -19.17 2.41
C TYR A 174 0.45 -20.17 1.91
N SER A 175 1.32 -19.72 1.00
CA SER A 175 2.44 -20.50 0.48
C SER A 175 3.59 -20.59 1.48
N GLY A 176 3.85 -21.78 2.02
CA GLY A 176 5.01 -22.04 2.88
C GLY A 176 6.34 -21.76 2.16
N ALA A 177 6.40 -21.92 0.84
CA ALA A 177 7.59 -21.56 0.06
C ALA A 177 7.91 -20.06 0.12
N LYS A 178 6.89 -19.19 0.22
CA LYS A 178 7.07 -17.75 0.39
C LYS A 178 7.71 -17.44 1.76
N TRP A 179 7.25 -18.11 2.82
CA TRP A 179 7.85 -17.99 4.15
C TRP A 179 9.28 -18.52 4.18
N ILE A 180 9.55 -19.69 3.60
CA ILE A 180 10.92 -20.26 3.55
C ILE A 180 11.88 -19.36 2.76
N ARG A 181 11.42 -18.74 1.67
CA ARG A 181 12.23 -17.75 0.94
C ARG A 181 12.56 -16.54 1.81
N ALA A 182 11.59 -16.01 2.54
CA ALA A 182 11.79 -14.91 3.48
C ALA A 182 12.77 -15.32 4.60
N LYS A 183 12.58 -16.48 5.23
CA LYS A 183 13.47 -17.02 6.27
C LYS A 183 14.92 -17.10 5.79
N ARG A 184 15.15 -17.68 4.61
CA ARG A 184 16.48 -17.80 4.04
C ARG A 184 17.14 -16.43 3.84
N ALA A 185 16.40 -15.41 3.40
CA ALA A 185 16.94 -14.06 3.26
C ALA A 185 17.17 -13.40 4.62
N PHE A 186 16.26 -13.61 5.58
CA PHE A 186 16.31 -13.05 6.92
C PHE A 186 17.55 -13.53 7.68
N ASP A 187 17.85 -14.84 7.59
CA ASP A 187 19.05 -15.43 8.20
C ASP A 187 20.37 -14.88 7.64
N ARG A 188 20.34 -14.37 6.40
CA ARG A 188 21.49 -13.70 5.77
C ARG A 188 21.53 -12.18 6.03
N GLY A 189 20.54 -11.63 6.72
CA GLY A 189 20.39 -10.17 6.89
C GLY A 189 19.97 -9.43 5.62
N GLU A 190 19.42 -10.14 4.63
CA GLU A 190 19.05 -9.61 3.31
C GLU A 190 17.54 -9.40 3.14
N TRP A 191 16.73 -9.79 4.13
CA TRP A 191 15.28 -9.69 4.00
C TRP A 191 14.81 -8.24 4.18
N THR A 192 14.09 -7.77 3.17
CA THR A 192 13.46 -6.45 3.10
C THR A 192 11.97 -6.61 2.87
N VAL A 193 11.22 -5.52 3.00
CA VAL A 193 9.79 -5.50 2.71
C VAL A 193 9.57 -5.94 1.26
N PRO A 194 8.74 -6.97 0.98
CA PRO A 194 8.40 -7.36 -0.37
C PRO A 194 7.83 -6.18 -1.15
N ALA A 195 8.16 -6.08 -2.44
CA ALA A 195 7.76 -4.94 -3.28
C ALA A 195 6.23 -4.73 -3.30
N GLU A 196 5.45 -5.81 -3.25
CA GLU A 196 4.00 -5.77 -3.18
C GLU A 196 3.45 -5.19 -1.86
N ASN A 197 4.25 -5.12 -0.80
CA ASN A 197 3.87 -4.62 0.52
C ASN A 197 4.47 -3.26 0.85
N LEU A 198 5.45 -2.77 0.08
CA LEU A 198 6.12 -1.50 0.36
C LEU A 198 5.14 -0.32 0.38
N ALA A 199 4.25 -0.25 -0.61
CA ALA A 199 3.24 0.80 -0.69
C ALA A 199 2.25 0.76 0.50
N GLN A 200 1.90 -0.44 0.97
CA GLN A 200 1.05 -0.59 2.15
C GLN A 200 1.78 -0.11 3.41
N VAL A 201 3.02 -0.53 3.62
CA VAL A 201 3.80 -0.17 4.82
C VAL A 201 4.05 1.34 4.88
N GLN A 202 4.65 1.91 3.84
CA GLN A 202 4.93 3.35 3.80
C GLN A 202 3.65 4.19 3.74
N GLY A 203 2.62 3.70 3.04
CA GLY A 203 1.31 4.35 3.01
C GLY A 203 0.62 4.41 4.36
N SER A 204 0.70 3.34 5.16
CA SER A 204 0.15 3.36 6.52
C SER A 204 0.94 4.29 7.45
N LEU A 205 2.28 4.38 7.32
CA LEU A 205 3.07 5.38 8.06
C LEU A 205 2.67 6.80 7.69
N TRP A 206 2.49 7.07 6.40
CA TRP A 206 2.02 8.35 5.89
C TRP A 206 0.66 8.72 6.47
N VAL A 207 -0.32 7.83 6.36
CA VAL A 207 -1.69 8.06 6.84
C VAL A 207 -1.77 8.28 8.35
N ALA A 208 -1.06 7.47 9.12
CA ALA A 208 -1.14 7.49 10.59
C ALA A 208 -0.15 8.48 11.25
N ASP A 209 0.66 9.17 10.44
CA ASP A 209 1.75 10.04 10.90
C ASP A 209 2.65 9.37 11.96
N ARG A 210 3.21 8.21 11.58
CA ARG A 210 4.11 7.40 12.42
C ARG A 210 5.48 7.25 11.78
N SER A 211 6.50 7.05 12.60
CA SER A 211 7.89 6.98 12.12
C SER A 211 8.34 5.60 11.71
N TRP A 212 7.72 4.52 12.20
CA TRP A 212 8.20 3.17 11.88
C TRP A 212 7.15 2.06 11.95
N TYR A 213 7.45 0.96 11.29
CA TYR A 213 6.59 -0.21 11.15
C TYR A 213 7.36 -1.51 11.44
N ALA A 214 6.82 -2.38 12.29
CA ALA A 214 7.25 -3.76 12.38
C ALA A 214 6.54 -4.58 11.29
N PHE A 215 7.27 -4.97 10.25
CA PHE A 215 6.73 -5.83 9.20
C PHE A 215 7.08 -7.29 9.49
N CYS A 216 6.04 -8.14 9.52
CA CYS A 216 6.17 -9.51 9.98
C CYS A 216 5.65 -10.53 8.99
N TYR A 217 6.39 -11.65 8.85
CA TYR A 217 5.89 -12.89 8.28
C TYR A 217 5.74 -13.93 9.38
N PHE A 218 4.57 -14.56 9.45
CA PHE A 218 4.29 -15.63 10.40
C PHE A 218 3.84 -16.91 9.68
N ASP A 219 4.37 -18.06 10.09
CA ASP A 219 3.89 -19.36 9.63
C ASP A 219 3.89 -20.36 10.78
N PRO A 220 2.71 -20.77 11.31
CA PRO A 220 2.66 -21.68 12.44
C PRO A 220 3.12 -23.10 12.08
N ARG A 221 3.17 -23.47 10.80
CA ARG A 221 3.53 -24.83 10.35
C ARG A 221 4.98 -25.19 10.68
N VAL A 222 5.86 -24.19 10.82
CA VAL A 222 7.29 -24.42 11.08
C VAL A 222 7.61 -24.70 12.55
N ARG A 223 6.63 -24.49 13.46
CA ARG A 223 6.82 -24.69 14.91
C ARG A 223 7.29 -26.12 15.22
N ALA A 224 6.76 -27.12 14.52
CA ALA A 224 7.14 -28.52 14.71
C ALA A 224 8.61 -28.81 14.37
N SER A 225 9.25 -27.95 13.58
CA SER A 225 10.67 -28.06 13.23
C SER A 225 11.60 -27.36 14.24
N GLY A 226 11.06 -26.71 15.28
CA GLY A 226 11.83 -25.92 16.24
C GLY A 226 12.28 -24.55 15.72
N LEU A 227 11.83 -24.14 14.53
CA LEU A 227 12.09 -22.82 14.00
C LEU A 227 11.17 -21.78 14.65
N ASP A 228 11.69 -20.57 14.84
CA ASP A 228 10.86 -19.41 15.17
C ASP A 228 9.88 -19.14 14.01
N PRO A 229 8.55 -19.20 14.24
CA PRO A 229 7.56 -18.96 13.21
C PRO A 229 7.45 -17.49 12.79
N LEU A 230 7.97 -16.55 13.59
CA LEU A 230 7.88 -15.12 13.33
C LEU A 230 9.18 -14.57 12.75
N LEU A 231 9.09 -13.98 11.57
CA LEU A 231 10.14 -13.14 10.99
C LEU A 231 9.69 -11.69 11.12
N MET A 232 10.55 -10.82 11.65
CA MET A 232 10.21 -9.43 11.89
C MET A 232 11.38 -8.52 11.53
N ILE A 233 11.08 -7.48 10.77
CA ILE A 233 12.00 -6.37 10.48
C ILE A 233 11.36 -5.04 10.88
N LYS A 234 12.18 -4.11 11.35
CA LYS A 234 11.78 -2.71 11.54
C LYS A 234 11.96 -1.99 10.21
N VAL A 235 10.93 -1.25 9.80
CA VAL A 235 10.91 -0.44 8.58
C VAL A 235 10.73 0.99 9.01
N GLU A 236 11.70 1.85 8.71
CA GLU A 236 11.58 3.28 8.98
C GLU A 236 10.72 3.95 7.89
N ARG A 237 10.09 5.05 8.27
CA ARG A 237 9.40 5.94 7.34
C ARG A 237 10.38 6.45 6.29
N ASP A 238 9.98 6.35 5.04
CA ASP A 238 10.71 6.84 3.88
C ASP A 238 9.95 8.04 3.30
N ASP A 239 10.24 9.23 3.82
CA ASP A 239 9.61 10.47 3.37
C ASP A 239 9.89 10.77 1.90
N ASP A 240 11.03 10.37 1.36
CA ASP A 240 11.34 10.57 -0.05
C ASP A 240 10.43 9.72 -0.93
N TYR A 241 10.24 8.44 -0.58
CA TYR A 241 9.28 7.57 -1.28
C TYR A 241 7.84 8.07 -1.11
N ILE A 242 7.46 8.47 0.11
CA ILE A 242 6.11 8.95 0.40
C ILE A 242 5.80 10.21 -0.43
N ASN A 243 6.67 11.21 -0.35
CA ASN A 243 6.43 12.53 -0.94
C ASN A 243 6.61 12.54 -2.47
N ASN A 244 7.52 11.73 -3.02
CA ASN A 244 7.83 11.77 -4.45
C ASN A 244 7.17 10.66 -5.28
N VAL A 245 6.68 9.59 -4.64
CA VAL A 245 6.10 8.43 -5.35
C VAL A 245 4.69 8.12 -4.88
N LEU A 246 4.49 7.91 -3.58
CA LEU A 246 3.26 7.35 -3.06
C LEU A 246 2.12 8.37 -2.96
N ALA A 247 2.31 9.42 -2.15
CA ALA A 247 1.25 10.38 -1.84
C ALA A 247 0.74 11.13 -3.10
N PRO A 248 1.60 11.67 -4.00
CA PRO A 248 1.10 12.34 -5.20
C PRO A 248 0.23 11.43 -6.08
N ARG A 249 0.60 10.15 -6.17
CA ARG A 249 -0.11 9.17 -6.99
C ARG A 249 -1.45 8.78 -6.38
N VAL A 250 -1.48 8.56 -5.07
CA VAL A 250 -2.71 8.24 -4.32
C VAL A 250 -3.67 9.42 -4.31
N CYS A 251 -3.19 10.64 -4.09
CA CYS A 251 -4.03 11.85 -4.14
C CYS A 251 -4.59 12.10 -5.54
N ALA A 252 -3.80 11.94 -6.61
CA ALA A 252 -4.31 12.03 -7.98
C ALA A 252 -5.39 10.98 -8.28
N PHE A 253 -5.27 9.77 -7.70
CA PHE A 253 -6.27 8.72 -7.86
C PHE A 253 -7.56 9.05 -7.11
N ARG A 254 -7.44 9.62 -5.89
CA ARG A 254 -8.55 10.16 -5.11
C ARG A 254 -9.31 11.23 -5.89
N ASP A 255 -8.59 12.18 -6.49
CA ASP A 255 -9.21 13.25 -7.29
C ASP A 255 -9.92 12.70 -8.53
N TYR A 256 -9.31 11.69 -9.18
CA TYR A 256 -9.92 10.98 -10.30
C TYR A 256 -11.20 10.23 -9.89
N LEU A 257 -11.17 9.53 -8.75
CA LEU A 257 -12.33 8.85 -8.17
C LEU A 257 -13.48 9.84 -7.88
N VAL A 258 -13.19 10.94 -7.19
CA VAL A 258 -14.20 11.98 -6.87
C VAL A 258 -14.77 12.61 -8.14
N THR A 259 -13.92 12.96 -9.10
CA THR A 259 -14.35 13.59 -10.36
C THR A 259 -15.23 12.65 -11.18
N THR A 260 -14.83 11.38 -11.32
CA THR A 260 -15.59 10.37 -12.05
C THR A 260 -16.94 10.11 -11.37
N TYR A 261 -16.96 9.99 -10.04
CA TYR A 261 -18.20 9.85 -9.28
C TYR A 261 -19.17 11.00 -9.54
N HIS A 262 -18.71 12.25 -9.39
CA HIS A 262 -19.55 13.43 -9.63
C HIS A 262 -20.08 13.50 -11.07
N ALA A 263 -19.27 13.11 -12.06
CA ALA A 263 -19.71 13.04 -13.45
C ALA A 263 -20.80 11.98 -13.68
N MET A 264 -20.74 10.84 -12.97
CA MET A 264 -21.73 9.76 -13.07
C MET A 264 -23.08 10.12 -12.44
N ILE A 265 -23.08 10.81 -11.30
CA ILE A 265 -24.32 11.00 -10.50
C ILE A 265 -24.77 12.44 -10.34
N GLY A 266 -24.14 13.39 -11.05
CA GLY A 266 -24.55 14.79 -11.11
C GLY A 266 -24.16 15.61 -9.86
N GLY A 267 -22.98 15.34 -9.28
CA GLY A 267 -22.42 16.15 -8.19
C GLY A 267 -23.06 15.97 -6.82
N LYS A 268 -23.81 14.89 -6.59
CA LYS A 268 -24.27 14.53 -5.24
C LYS A 268 -23.08 14.01 -4.42
N ALA A 269 -23.11 14.27 -3.11
CA ALA A 269 -22.10 13.74 -2.20
C ALA A 269 -22.13 12.21 -2.16
N PRO A 270 -20.98 11.55 -1.94
CA PRO A 270 -20.93 10.13 -1.61
C PRO A 270 -21.75 9.78 -0.36
N PHE A 271 -22.13 8.52 -0.24
CA PHE A 271 -22.81 7.97 0.93
C PHE A 271 -22.00 8.09 2.22
#